data_AF-A0A9D4Q0A5-F1
#
_entry.id   AF-A0A9D4Q0A5-F1
#
_cell.length_a   1.000
_cell.length_b   1.000
_cell.length_c   1.000
_cell.angle_alpha   90.00
_cell.angle_beta   90.00
_cell.angle_gamma   90.00
#
_symmetry.space_group_name_H-M   'P 1'
#
loop_
_entity.id
_entity.type
_entity.pdbx_description
1 polymer ?
#
loop_
_entity_poly.entity_id
_entity_poly.type
_entity_poly.pdbx_seq_one_letter_code
_entity_poly.pdbx_strand_id
1 'polypeptide(L)'
;MEERQDSLDGWVAIRENLFEPSASLQSATPEGERHACDRDTCAARAALLSSDALHDIHKQLVLMCPALENSFPLTDSQTKGSWNFLRFFSKKNGVCERLDSSVEGKVCRELEYYFKQALDATGKRLLFSLLFGEEDYLTDYEEDIQELRLRGLERTLERAYDELNEILSLRSLSETMLNLSTVYALEDQVVLGPFLELREVAAERSRALRLRADDGRLGPRVRAEATKELEEWDARAQSAN
;
A
#
# COMPACT_ATOMS: atom_id res chain seq x y z
N MET A 1 11.30 -7.10 -35.69
CA MET A 1 12.11 -6.76 -34.49
C MET A 1 11.57 -5.44 -34.00
N GLU A 2 10.68 -5.47 -33.01
CA GLU A 2 10.10 -4.28 -32.40
C GLU A 2 10.99 -3.91 -31.20
N GLU A 3 11.66 -2.77 -31.29
CA GLU A 3 12.42 -2.18 -30.18
C GLU A 3 11.44 -1.50 -29.22
N ARG A 4 11.38 -1.99 -27.97
CA ARG A 4 10.71 -1.33 -26.85
C ARG A 4 11.44 -0.04 -26.52
N GLN A 5 10.77 1.09 -26.71
CA GLN A 5 11.25 2.42 -26.32
C GLN A 5 10.73 2.78 -24.93
N ASP A 6 11.34 2.22 -23.87
CA ASP A 6 11.23 2.76 -22.51
C ASP A 6 12.40 3.74 -22.28
N SER A 7 12.37 4.91 -22.94
CA SER A 7 13.25 6.02 -22.58
C SER A 7 12.52 6.91 -21.57
N LEU A 8 13.06 6.99 -20.36
CA LEU A 8 12.64 7.89 -19.29
C LEU A 8 13.30 9.28 -19.43
N ASP A 9 13.69 9.70 -20.64
CA ASP A 9 14.36 10.98 -20.83
C ASP A 9 13.34 12.14 -20.94
N GLY A 10 12.91 12.66 -19.78
CA GLY A 10 12.08 13.88 -19.72
C GLY A 10 11.24 14.09 -18.44
N TRP A 11 11.34 13.21 -17.45
CA TRP A 11 10.50 13.31 -16.25
C TRP A 11 11.10 14.27 -15.21
N VAL A 12 10.33 15.26 -14.77
CA VAL A 12 10.68 16.14 -13.65
C VAL A 12 9.87 15.74 -12.42
N ALA A 13 10.54 15.21 -11.41
CA ALA A 13 9.94 14.95 -10.10
C ALA A 13 9.99 16.24 -9.24
N ILE A 14 8.83 16.70 -8.77
CA ILE A 14 8.74 17.85 -7.86
C ILE A 14 8.74 17.31 -6.41
N ARG A 15 9.69 17.77 -5.59
CA ARG A 15 9.77 17.47 -4.15
C ARG A 15 9.07 18.54 -3.32
N GLU A 16 8.44 18.16 -2.22
CA GLU A 16 7.72 19.05 -1.29
C GLU A 16 8.59 19.71 -0.20
N ASN A 17 9.87 19.98 -0.43
CA ASN A 17 10.64 20.84 0.48
C ASN A 17 10.81 22.26 -0.09
N LEU A 18 9.81 22.75 -0.83
CA LEU A 18 9.83 24.08 -1.44
C LEU A 18 9.56 25.23 -0.44
N PHE A 19 9.22 24.93 0.83
CA PHE A 19 8.76 25.92 1.80
C PHE A 19 9.49 25.92 3.16
N GLU A 20 10.73 25.42 3.25
CA GLU A 20 11.59 25.66 4.43
C GLU A 20 12.71 26.66 4.11
N PRO A 21 13.01 27.65 4.99
CA PRO A 21 13.90 28.77 4.68
C PRO A 21 15.41 28.43 4.73
N SER A 22 15.81 27.16 4.83
CA SER A 22 17.23 26.81 4.94
C SER A 22 17.56 25.40 4.44
N ALA A 23 17.59 25.21 3.12
CA ALA A 23 18.44 24.18 2.51
C ALA A 23 18.70 24.51 1.04
N SER A 24 19.97 24.70 0.71
CA SER A 24 20.48 24.91 -0.65
C SER A 24 20.12 23.74 -1.57
N LEU A 25 19.56 24.08 -2.74
CA LEU A 25 19.14 23.19 -3.81
C LEU A 25 20.33 22.36 -4.34
N GLN A 26 20.32 21.04 -4.15
CA GLN A 26 21.14 20.10 -4.93
C GLN A 26 20.21 19.25 -5.80
N SER A 27 20.39 19.36 -7.11
CA SER A 27 19.66 18.60 -8.13
C SER A 27 19.99 17.12 -8.01
N ALA A 28 18.98 16.28 -7.78
CA ALA A 28 19.14 14.84 -7.94
C ALA A 28 19.09 14.47 -9.42
N THR A 29 20.16 13.84 -9.88
CA THR A 29 20.30 13.17 -11.17
C THR A 29 19.34 11.98 -11.29
N PRO A 30 18.96 11.57 -12.51
CA PRO A 30 18.04 10.46 -12.71
C PRO A 30 18.80 9.13 -12.66
N GLU A 31 19.09 8.64 -11.47
CA GLU A 31 19.47 7.24 -11.26
C GLU A 31 18.88 6.76 -9.93
N GLY A 32 18.20 5.61 -9.97
CA GLY A 32 17.96 4.81 -8.77
C GLY A 32 16.57 4.88 -8.15
N GLU A 33 15.98 3.69 -8.04
CA GLU A 33 15.28 3.21 -6.86
C GLU A 33 13.98 3.91 -6.46
N ARG A 34 12.87 3.23 -6.78
CA ARG A 34 11.57 3.46 -6.16
C ARG A 34 11.71 3.33 -4.63
N HIS A 35 11.80 4.45 -3.93
CA HIS A 35 11.60 4.50 -2.49
C HIS A 35 10.10 4.56 -2.22
N ALA A 36 9.54 3.47 -1.70
CA ALA A 36 8.29 3.52 -0.97
C ALA A 36 8.58 4.31 0.32
N CYS A 37 7.90 5.43 0.51
CA CYS A 37 7.96 6.15 1.77
C CYS A 37 7.11 5.42 2.81
N ASP A 38 7.74 4.53 3.59
CA ASP A 38 7.15 3.96 4.81
C ASP A 38 7.19 5.03 5.93
N ARG A 39 6.29 6.00 5.87
CA ARG A 39 5.93 6.81 7.03
C ARG A 39 4.42 6.75 7.20
N ASP A 40 4.00 5.95 8.18
CA ASP A 40 2.61 5.78 8.66
C ASP A 40 1.93 7.07 9.17
N THR A 41 2.55 8.23 8.98
CA THR A 41 2.04 9.56 9.35
C THR A 41 1.79 10.48 8.16
N CYS A 42 2.10 10.06 6.93
CA CYS A 42 1.92 10.89 5.74
C CYS A 42 0.72 10.36 4.93
N ALA A 43 -0.48 10.88 5.20
CA ALA A 43 -1.67 10.68 4.35
C ALA A 43 -1.53 11.48 3.03
N ALA A 44 -0.42 11.30 2.32
CA ALA A 44 -0.16 11.91 1.02
C ALA A 44 -0.86 11.06 -0.06
N ARG A 45 -1.84 11.64 -0.75
CA ARG A 45 -2.50 11.04 -1.92
C ARG A 45 -2.01 11.75 -3.17
N ALA A 46 -1.63 10.99 -4.19
CA ALA A 46 -1.22 11.52 -5.49
C ALA A 46 -2.10 10.90 -6.57
N ALA A 47 -2.49 11.70 -7.56
CA ALA A 47 -3.29 11.26 -8.70
C ALA A 47 -2.62 11.71 -10.00
N LEU A 48 -2.71 10.86 -11.02
CA LEU A 48 -2.32 11.19 -12.38
C LEU A 48 -3.57 11.64 -13.13
N LEU A 49 -3.66 12.93 -13.43
CA LEU A 49 -4.80 13.52 -14.13
C LEU A 49 -4.38 13.93 -15.54
N SER A 50 -5.19 13.55 -16.52
CA SER A 50 -5.05 14.10 -17.87
C SER A 50 -5.52 15.55 -17.91
N SER A 51 -5.10 16.32 -18.91
CA SER A 51 -5.57 17.70 -19.11
C SER A 51 -7.10 17.76 -19.26
N ASP A 52 -7.69 16.76 -19.91
CA ASP A 52 -9.15 16.67 -20.09
C ASP A 52 -9.84 16.40 -18.74
N ALA A 53 -9.28 15.52 -17.91
CA ALA A 53 -9.79 15.24 -16.57
C ALA A 53 -9.71 16.49 -15.67
N LEU A 54 -8.64 17.29 -15.76
CA LEU A 54 -8.53 18.55 -15.03
C LEU A 54 -9.61 19.56 -15.45
N HIS A 55 -9.92 19.63 -16.75
CA HIS A 55 -11.01 20.48 -17.24
C HIS A 55 -12.38 20.02 -16.75
N ASP A 56 -12.64 18.71 -16.71
CA ASP A 56 -13.91 18.18 -16.23
C ASP A 56 -14.08 18.38 -14.72
N ILE A 57 -13.00 18.19 -13.94
CA ILE A 57 -12.96 18.51 -12.51
C ILE A 57 -13.19 20.01 -12.29
N HIS A 58 -12.59 20.88 -13.11
CA HIS A 58 -12.84 22.31 -13.04
C HIS A 58 -14.32 22.66 -13.31
N LYS A 59 -14.96 22.08 -14.34
CA LYS A 59 -16.39 22.27 -14.59
C LYS A 59 -17.24 21.85 -13.38
N GLN A 60 -16.91 20.72 -12.76
CA GLN A 60 -17.59 20.26 -11.56
C GLN A 60 -17.38 21.22 -10.37
N LEU A 61 -16.17 21.72 -10.17
CA LEU A 61 -15.87 22.71 -9.13
C LEU A 61 -16.59 24.04 -9.35
N VAL A 62 -16.74 24.50 -10.59
CA VAL A 62 -17.48 25.73 -10.93
C VAL A 62 -18.98 25.58 -10.64
N LEU A 63 -19.56 24.40 -10.91
CA LEU A 63 -20.96 24.12 -10.55
C LEU A 63 -21.19 24.19 -9.03
N MET A 64 -20.20 23.79 -8.23
CA MET A 64 -20.29 23.82 -6.77
C MET A 64 -19.92 25.19 -6.18
N CYS A 65 -18.99 25.90 -6.81
CA CYS A 65 -18.45 27.19 -6.37
C CYS A 65 -18.21 28.11 -7.58
N PRO A 66 -19.19 28.97 -7.95
CA PRO A 66 -19.09 29.83 -9.12
C PRO A 66 -17.96 30.87 -9.01
N ALA A 67 -17.45 31.14 -7.79
CA ALA A 67 -16.30 32.01 -7.57
C ALA A 67 -15.00 31.53 -8.27
N LEU A 68 -14.92 30.23 -8.64
CA LEU A 68 -13.74 29.64 -9.27
C LEU A 68 -13.70 29.77 -10.80
N GLU A 69 -14.76 30.28 -11.44
CA GLU A 69 -14.93 30.30 -12.90
C GLU A 69 -13.77 30.97 -13.64
N ASN A 70 -13.23 32.07 -13.11
CA ASN A 70 -12.15 32.84 -13.74
C ASN A 70 -10.73 32.47 -13.27
N SER A 71 -10.62 31.49 -12.37
CA SER A 71 -9.35 31.18 -11.67
C SER A 71 -8.59 30.00 -12.26
N PHE A 72 -9.13 29.35 -13.30
CA PHE A 72 -8.52 28.15 -13.86
C PHE A 72 -7.41 28.49 -14.85
N PRO A 73 -6.18 27.97 -14.64
CA PRO A 73 -5.03 28.35 -15.45
C PRO A 73 -5.03 27.76 -16.87
N LEU A 74 -6.00 26.90 -17.24
CA LEU A 74 -6.02 26.18 -18.52
C LEU A 74 -7.12 26.61 -19.51
N THR A 75 -7.95 27.61 -19.21
CA THR A 75 -9.04 28.01 -20.14
C THR A 75 -8.57 28.82 -21.35
N ASP A 76 -8.91 28.32 -22.54
CA ASP A 76 -8.86 28.99 -23.84
C ASP A 76 -9.84 30.19 -23.90
N SER A 77 -9.33 31.44 -23.89
CA SER A 77 -9.98 32.58 -24.57
C SER A 77 -9.14 33.87 -24.50
N GLN A 78 -8.32 34.07 -25.53
CA GLN A 78 -8.09 35.34 -26.22
C GLN A 78 -7.47 36.52 -25.43
N THR A 79 -6.14 36.57 -25.35
CA THR A 79 -5.37 37.74 -25.84
C THR A 79 -3.95 37.34 -26.26
N LYS A 80 -3.70 37.37 -27.57
CA LYS A 80 -2.42 37.55 -28.29
C LYS A 80 -1.12 37.15 -27.55
N GLY A 81 -0.56 35.99 -27.94
CA GLY A 81 0.90 35.82 -28.01
C GLY A 81 1.48 34.49 -27.52
N SER A 82 0.82 33.78 -26.61
CA SER A 82 1.51 32.74 -25.80
C SER A 82 0.78 31.39 -25.70
N TRP A 83 -0.25 31.13 -26.52
CA TRP A 83 -1.10 29.94 -26.37
C TRP A 83 -1.01 28.92 -27.52
N ASN A 84 0.03 29.00 -28.36
CA ASN A 84 0.38 27.90 -29.26
C ASN A 84 1.00 26.69 -28.53
N PHE A 85 1.28 26.81 -27.22
CA PHE A 85 2.00 25.80 -26.44
C PHE A 85 1.13 24.64 -25.95
N LEU A 86 -0.12 24.89 -25.52
CA LEU A 86 -1.04 23.82 -25.09
C LEU A 86 -1.62 23.01 -26.26
N ARG A 87 -1.77 23.64 -27.43
CA ARG A 87 -2.11 22.93 -28.67
C ARG A 87 -1.00 21.98 -29.15
N PHE A 88 0.23 22.16 -28.66
CA PHE A 88 1.38 21.29 -28.92
C PHE A 88 1.31 19.99 -28.12
N PHE A 89 0.79 20.02 -26.89
CA PHE A 89 0.59 18.81 -26.08
C PHE A 89 -0.53 17.90 -26.61
N SER A 90 -1.58 18.47 -27.22
CA SER A 90 -2.73 17.69 -27.71
C SER A 90 -2.63 17.25 -29.18
N LYS A 91 -1.54 17.59 -29.91
CA LYS A 91 -1.39 17.17 -31.31
C LYS A 91 -0.82 15.75 -31.40
N LYS A 92 -1.72 14.79 -31.28
CA LYS A 92 -1.74 13.46 -31.91
C LYS A 92 -0.38 12.97 -32.46
N ASN A 93 0.22 12.04 -31.72
CA ASN A 93 1.31 11.14 -32.13
C ASN A 93 2.64 11.80 -32.56
N GLY A 94 3.64 11.75 -31.67
CA GLY A 94 4.97 11.27 -32.08
C GLY A 94 6.17 12.20 -31.94
N VAL A 95 6.04 13.48 -31.60
CA VAL A 95 7.20 14.34 -31.32
C VAL A 95 6.83 15.37 -30.24
N CYS A 96 7.12 15.04 -28.98
CA CYS A 96 7.15 16.04 -27.92
C CYS A 96 8.50 16.77 -28.06
N GLU A 97 8.53 17.89 -28.78
CA GLU A 97 9.63 18.85 -28.61
C GLU A 97 9.58 19.29 -27.14
N ARG A 98 10.59 18.85 -26.37
CA ARG A 98 10.77 19.18 -24.95
C ARG A 98 10.50 20.66 -24.75
N LEU A 99 9.44 20.96 -24.02
CA LEU A 99 9.25 22.30 -23.50
C LEU A 99 10.35 22.59 -22.50
N ASP A 100 10.78 23.86 -22.47
CA ASP A 100 11.73 24.31 -21.48
C ASP A 100 11.17 23.99 -20.09
N SER A 101 11.96 23.31 -19.25
CA SER A 101 11.61 22.94 -17.87
C SER A 101 11.12 24.11 -17.00
N SER A 102 11.41 25.34 -17.43
CA SER A 102 10.93 26.58 -16.84
C SER A 102 9.42 26.84 -17.06
N VAL A 103 8.83 26.35 -18.14
CA VAL A 103 7.42 26.57 -18.50
C VAL A 103 6.52 25.58 -17.75
N GLU A 104 6.91 24.31 -17.69
CA GLU A 104 6.18 23.28 -16.94
C GLU A 104 6.09 23.63 -15.45
N GLY A 105 7.19 24.11 -14.85
CA GLY A 105 7.21 24.54 -13.45
C GLY A 105 6.30 25.74 -13.13
N LYS A 106 5.97 26.58 -14.12
CA LYS A 106 5.02 27.70 -13.91
C LYS A 106 3.58 27.19 -13.87
N VAL A 107 3.22 26.30 -14.79
CA VAL A 107 1.88 25.71 -14.86
C VAL A 107 1.58 24.90 -13.60
N CYS A 108 2.54 24.13 -13.08
CA CYS A 108 2.38 23.40 -11.82
C CYS A 108 2.11 24.34 -10.64
N ARG A 109 2.84 25.46 -10.53
CA ARG A 109 2.64 26.45 -9.46
C ARG A 109 1.29 27.15 -9.56
N GLU A 110 0.82 27.43 -10.78
CA GLU A 110 -0.50 28.02 -11.01
C GLU A 110 -1.63 27.04 -10.65
N LEU A 111 -1.48 25.76 -11.01
CA LEU A 111 -2.41 24.70 -10.62
C LEU A 111 -2.42 24.49 -9.10
N GLU A 112 -1.26 24.51 -8.43
CA GLU A 112 -1.18 24.46 -6.97
C GLU A 112 -1.93 25.62 -6.32
N TYR A 113 -1.78 26.83 -6.86
CA TYR A 113 -2.48 28.01 -6.35
C TYR A 113 -4.00 27.93 -6.58
N TYR A 114 -4.43 27.37 -7.72
CA TYR A 114 -5.84 27.11 -8.00
C TYR A 114 -6.43 26.09 -7.02
N PHE A 115 -5.76 24.96 -6.79
CA PHE A 115 -6.26 23.93 -5.86
C PHE A 115 -6.27 24.39 -4.41
N LYS A 116 -5.35 25.27 -4.00
CA LYS A 116 -5.42 25.93 -2.68
C LYS A 116 -6.68 26.78 -2.54
N GLN A 117 -7.01 27.60 -3.53
CA GLN A 117 -8.27 28.36 -3.53
C GLN A 117 -9.50 27.47 -3.58
N ALA A 118 -9.46 26.38 -4.36
CA ALA A 118 -10.53 25.40 -4.41
C ALA A 118 -10.74 24.71 -3.06
N LEU A 119 -9.65 24.38 -2.35
CA LEU A 119 -9.68 23.78 -1.02
C LEU A 119 -10.34 24.72 -0.01
N ASP A 120 -9.97 26.01 -0.05
CA ASP A 120 -10.53 27.02 0.86
C ASP A 120 -12.03 27.27 0.61
N ALA A 121 -12.49 27.17 -0.65
CA ALA A 121 -13.89 27.39 -1.01
C ALA A 121 -14.80 26.16 -0.84
N THR A 122 -14.34 24.97 -1.24
CA THR A 122 -15.17 23.73 -1.25
C THR A 122 -14.96 22.84 -0.03
N GLY A 123 -13.86 23.03 0.69
CA GLY A 123 -13.46 22.18 1.81
C GLY A 123 -12.81 20.87 1.38
N LYS A 124 -11.98 20.32 2.28
CA LYS A 124 -11.14 19.13 2.02
C LYS A 124 -11.95 17.92 1.51
N ARG A 125 -13.09 17.61 2.11
CA ARG A 125 -13.83 16.37 1.80
C ARG A 125 -14.33 16.33 0.35
N LEU A 126 -14.93 17.41 -0.13
CA LEU A 126 -15.49 17.48 -1.48
C LEU A 126 -14.39 17.52 -2.54
N LEU A 127 -13.33 18.32 -2.31
CA LEU A 127 -12.21 18.39 -3.23
C LEU A 127 -11.50 17.04 -3.38
N PHE A 128 -11.28 16.34 -2.26
CA PHE A 128 -10.63 15.03 -2.30
C PHE A 128 -11.51 13.96 -2.95
N SER A 129 -12.83 14.00 -2.74
CA SER A 129 -13.76 13.10 -3.43
C SER A 129 -13.78 13.33 -4.95
N LEU A 130 -13.60 14.56 -5.42
CA LEU A 130 -13.55 14.87 -6.85
C LEU A 130 -12.20 14.53 -7.49
N LEU A 131 -11.08 14.77 -6.78
CA LEU A 131 -9.73 14.53 -7.30
C LEU A 131 -9.32 13.06 -7.27
N PHE A 132 -9.74 12.32 -6.25
CA PHE A 132 -9.29 10.95 -5.99
C PHE A 132 -10.39 9.90 -6.16
N GLY A 133 -11.63 10.33 -6.45
CA GLY A 133 -12.80 9.46 -6.44
C GLY A 133 -13.41 9.32 -5.05
N GLU A 134 -14.61 8.74 -5.00
CA GLU A 134 -15.35 8.48 -3.77
C GLU A 134 -14.46 7.76 -2.74
N GLU A 135 -14.51 8.22 -1.48
CA GLU A 135 -13.95 7.50 -0.34
C GLU A 135 -14.60 6.14 -0.27
N ASP A 136 -13.99 5.12 -0.88
CA ASP A 136 -13.94 3.73 -0.44
C ASP A 136 -15.18 3.21 0.32
N TYR A 137 -16.40 3.44 -0.22
CA TYR A 137 -17.61 2.89 0.38
C TYR A 137 -17.63 1.36 0.35
N LEU A 138 -16.77 0.74 -0.46
CA LEU A 138 -16.61 -0.71 -0.56
C LEU A 138 -15.84 -1.30 0.62
N THR A 139 -14.91 -0.56 1.24
CA THR A 139 -14.10 -1.06 2.37
C THR A 139 -14.96 -1.29 3.61
N ASP A 140 -16.09 -0.59 3.74
CA ASP A 140 -17.08 -0.80 4.81
C ASP A 140 -17.98 -2.04 4.59
N TYR A 141 -17.99 -2.64 3.39
CA TYR A 141 -18.79 -3.84 3.05
C TYR A 141 -17.94 -5.08 2.74
N GLU A 142 -16.62 -4.98 2.70
CA GLU A 142 -15.76 -6.15 2.65
C GLU A 142 -15.71 -6.78 4.04
N GLU A 143 -16.48 -7.86 4.24
CA GLU A 143 -16.29 -8.72 5.40
C GLU A 143 -14.82 -9.14 5.44
N ASP A 144 -14.12 -8.82 6.53
CA ASP A 144 -12.71 -9.15 6.65
C ASP A 144 -12.56 -10.68 6.64
N ILE A 145 -12.01 -11.21 5.56
CA ILE A 145 -11.74 -12.64 5.39
C ILE A 145 -10.86 -13.14 6.54
N GLN A 146 -10.04 -12.26 7.14
CA GLN A 146 -9.26 -12.59 8.32
C GLN A 146 -10.15 -12.78 9.56
N GLU A 147 -11.22 -12.00 9.73
CA GLU A 147 -12.18 -12.19 10.82
C GLU A 147 -12.90 -13.54 10.69
N LEU A 148 -13.33 -13.92 9.48
CA LEU A 148 -13.94 -15.23 9.24
C LEU A 148 -12.97 -16.38 9.55
N ARG A 149 -11.70 -16.25 9.15
CA ARG A 149 -10.64 -17.22 9.47
C ARG A 149 -10.39 -17.31 10.97
N LEU A 150 -10.30 -16.18 11.66
CA LEU A 150 -10.10 -16.09 13.10
C LEU A 150 -11.25 -16.77 13.84
N ARG A 151 -12.51 -16.47 13.50
CA ARG A 151 -13.68 -17.17 14.06
C ARG A 151 -13.65 -18.67 13.75
N GLY A 152 -13.07 -19.08 12.63
CA GLY A 152 -12.84 -20.49 12.30
C GLY A 152 -11.89 -21.16 13.30
N LEU A 153 -10.76 -20.51 13.56
CA LEU A 153 -9.73 -20.96 14.51
C LEU A 153 -10.25 -20.99 15.96
N GLU A 154 -10.99 -19.96 16.38
CA GLU A 154 -11.61 -19.91 17.71
C GLU A 154 -12.54 -21.10 17.93
N ARG A 155 -13.41 -21.43 16.97
CA ARG A 155 -14.28 -22.61 17.08
C ARG A 155 -13.51 -23.91 17.12
N THR A 156 -12.36 -24.02 16.45
CA THR A 156 -11.52 -25.22 16.56
C THR A 156 -10.86 -25.31 17.93
N LEU A 157 -10.45 -24.18 18.51
CA LEU A 157 -9.91 -24.13 19.87
C LEU A 157 -10.96 -24.50 20.91
N GLU A 158 -12.18 -23.95 20.81
CA GLU A 158 -13.28 -24.28 21.72
C GLU A 158 -13.57 -25.79 21.71
N ARG A 159 -13.65 -26.43 20.55
CA ARG A 159 -13.84 -27.89 20.45
C ARG A 159 -12.71 -28.67 21.11
N ALA A 160 -11.46 -28.26 20.90
CA ALA A 160 -10.31 -28.91 21.53
C ALA A 160 -10.33 -28.78 23.06
N TYR A 161 -10.78 -27.62 23.58
CA TYR A 161 -10.97 -27.43 25.02
C TYR A 161 -12.09 -28.31 25.58
N ASP A 162 -13.20 -28.45 24.86
CA ASP A 162 -14.30 -29.33 25.26
C ASP A 162 -13.85 -30.80 25.28
N GLU A 163 -13.16 -31.27 24.25
CA GLU A 163 -12.58 -32.62 24.20
C GLU A 163 -11.61 -32.88 25.37
N LEU A 164 -10.76 -31.90 25.70
CA LEU A 164 -9.85 -32.01 26.86
C LEU A 164 -10.63 -32.10 28.17
N ASN A 165 -11.67 -31.29 28.36
CA ASN A 165 -12.51 -31.31 29.55
C ASN A 165 -13.24 -32.65 29.69
N GLU A 166 -13.72 -33.23 28.58
CA GLU A 166 -14.32 -34.56 28.57
C GLU A 166 -13.31 -35.62 29.02
N ILE A 167 -12.08 -35.60 28.50
CA ILE A 167 -11.02 -36.56 28.89
C ILE A 167 -10.65 -36.42 30.37
N LEU A 168 -10.53 -35.19 30.89
CA LEU A 168 -10.28 -34.94 32.30
C LEU A 168 -11.43 -35.47 33.18
N SER A 169 -12.67 -35.32 32.72
CA SER A 169 -13.83 -35.90 33.40
C SER A 169 -13.78 -37.44 33.40
N LEU A 170 -13.40 -38.07 32.28
CA LEU A 170 -13.24 -39.52 32.16
C LEU A 170 -12.14 -40.05 33.08
N ARG A 171 -11.03 -39.31 33.22
CA ARG A 171 -9.98 -39.62 34.19
C ARG A 171 -10.51 -39.66 35.61
N SER A 172 -11.30 -38.65 35.99
CA SER A 172 -11.87 -38.57 37.34
C SER A 172 -12.84 -39.71 37.65
N LEU A 173 -13.52 -40.25 36.63
CA LEU A 173 -14.48 -41.34 36.73
C LEU A 173 -13.85 -42.74 36.57
N SER A 174 -12.57 -42.82 36.21
CA SER A 174 -11.91 -44.10 35.95
C SER A 174 -11.50 -44.83 37.23
N GLU A 175 -12.18 -45.93 37.54
CA GLU A 175 -11.91 -46.73 38.75
C GLU A 175 -10.91 -47.88 38.52
N THR A 176 -10.69 -48.29 37.27
CA THR A 176 -9.84 -49.44 36.93
C THR A 176 -8.60 -49.04 36.14
N MET A 177 -7.49 -49.74 36.38
CA MET A 177 -6.22 -49.58 35.65
C MET A 177 -6.37 -49.71 34.13
N LEU A 178 -7.27 -50.58 33.66
CA LEU A 178 -7.51 -50.78 32.23
C LEU A 178 -8.18 -49.53 31.61
N ASN A 179 -9.20 -48.97 32.26
CA ASN A 179 -9.82 -47.72 31.84
C ASN A 179 -8.83 -46.54 31.86
N LEU A 180 -7.94 -46.51 32.85
CA LEU A 180 -6.93 -45.46 32.98
C LEU A 180 -5.89 -45.54 31.85
N SER A 181 -5.55 -46.75 31.39
CA SER A 181 -4.67 -46.91 30.22
C SER A 181 -5.27 -46.36 28.93
N THR A 182 -6.59 -46.51 28.74
CA THR A 182 -7.29 -45.92 27.58
C THR A 182 -7.38 -44.39 27.69
N VAL A 183 -7.58 -43.87 28.90
CA VAL A 183 -7.60 -42.41 29.14
C VAL A 183 -6.23 -41.80 28.85
N TYR A 184 -5.12 -42.43 29.26
CA TYR A 184 -3.79 -41.91 28.94
C TYR A 184 -3.47 -41.88 27.45
N ALA A 185 -3.92 -42.89 26.69
CA ALA A 185 -3.77 -42.86 25.24
C ALA A 185 -4.53 -41.67 24.60
N LEU A 186 -5.71 -41.33 25.14
CA LEU A 186 -6.49 -40.17 24.70
C LEU A 186 -5.86 -38.84 25.14
N GLU A 187 -5.39 -38.74 26.38
CA GLU A 187 -4.65 -37.57 26.88
C GLU A 187 -3.41 -37.30 26.02
N ASP A 188 -2.64 -38.32 25.70
CA ASP A 188 -1.46 -38.18 24.83
C ASP A 188 -1.85 -37.69 23.44
N GLN A 189 -2.97 -38.15 22.88
CA GLN A 189 -3.42 -37.71 21.56
C GLN A 189 -3.84 -36.24 21.55
N VAL A 190 -4.63 -35.79 22.53
CA VAL A 190 -5.14 -34.40 22.59
C VAL A 190 -4.08 -33.42 23.09
N VAL A 191 -3.19 -33.84 23.97
CA VAL A 191 -2.16 -32.97 24.53
C VAL A 191 -0.90 -33.01 23.67
N LEU A 192 -0.26 -34.17 23.51
CA LEU A 192 1.05 -34.25 22.83
C LEU A 192 0.94 -34.12 21.31
N GLY A 193 -0.15 -34.60 20.71
CA GLY A 193 -0.39 -34.52 19.25
C GLY A 193 -0.23 -33.09 18.70
N PRO A 194 -1.02 -32.12 19.18
CA PRO A 194 -0.93 -30.72 18.72
C PRO A 194 0.45 -30.09 18.96
N PHE A 195 1.13 -30.39 20.06
CA PHE A 195 2.49 -29.88 20.29
C PHE A 195 3.49 -30.42 19.27
N LEU A 196 3.37 -31.70 18.89
CA LEU A 196 4.24 -32.30 17.86
C LEU A 196 3.98 -31.68 16.49
N GLU A 197 2.71 -31.48 16.12
CA GLU A 197 2.31 -30.82 14.88
C GLU A 197 2.79 -29.37 14.84
N LEU A 198 2.58 -28.59 15.91
CA LEU A 198 3.07 -27.20 15.99
C LEU A 198 4.59 -27.13 15.86
N ARG A 199 5.32 -28.08 16.45
CA ARG A 199 6.77 -28.17 16.31
C ARG A 199 7.18 -28.48 14.87
N GLU A 200 6.45 -29.34 14.19
CA GLU A 200 6.69 -29.66 12.77
C GLU A 200 6.45 -28.43 11.88
N VAL A 201 5.32 -27.74 12.05
CA VAL A 201 4.99 -26.49 11.33
C VAL A 201 6.04 -25.41 11.58
N ALA A 202 6.50 -25.25 12.83
CA ALA A 202 7.57 -24.30 13.15
C ALA A 202 8.88 -24.65 12.44
N ALA A 203 9.26 -25.94 12.41
CA ALA A 203 10.45 -26.42 11.74
C ALA A 203 10.35 -26.28 10.21
N GLU A 204 9.17 -26.51 9.63
CA GLU A 204 8.87 -26.27 8.22
C GLU A 204 9.01 -24.80 7.85
N ARG A 205 8.50 -23.89 8.69
CA ARG A 205 8.66 -22.45 8.49
C ARG A 205 10.12 -22.03 8.49
N SER A 206 10.92 -22.51 9.46
CA SER A 206 12.36 -22.25 9.48
C SER A 206 13.05 -22.78 8.21
N ARG A 207 12.68 -23.98 7.74
CA ARG A 207 13.21 -24.54 6.49
C ARG A 207 12.83 -23.70 5.28
N ALA A 208 11.58 -23.25 5.18
CA ALA A 208 11.09 -22.44 4.08
C ALA A 208 11.80 -21.07 4.01
N LEU A 209 12.02 -20.41 5.16
CA LEU A 209 12.76 -19.16 5.23
C LEU A 209 14.23 -19.32 4.80
N ARG A 210 14.89 -20.41 5.22
CA ARG A 210 16.26 -20.74 4.78
C ARG A 210 16.35 -20.94 3.27
N LEU A 211 15.45 -21.75 2.70
CA LEU A 211 15.39 -21.95 1.24
C LEU A 211 15.20 -20.63 0.50
N ARG A 212 14.25 -19.79 0.96
CA ARG A 212 13.99 -18.47 0.36
C ARG A 212 15.19 -17.51 0.48
N ALA A 213 15.97 -17.59 1.55
CA ALA A 213 17.19 -16.81 1.71
C ALA A 213 18.30 -17.27 0.74
N ASP A 214 18.42 -18.59 0.53
CA ASP A 214 19.45 -19.21 -0.32
C ASP A 214 19.10 -19.18 -1.81
N ASP A 215 17.83 -18.92 -2.17
CA ASP A 215 17.33 -18.92 -3.54
C ASP A 215 17.96 -17.81 -4.40
N GLY A 216 18.98 -18.18 -5.19
CA GLY A 216 19.70 -17.25 -6.08
C GLY A 216 18.86 -16.64 -7.22
N ARG A 217 17.63 -17.09 -7.43
CA ARG A 217 16.66 -16.53 -8.40
C ARG A 217 15.96 -15.28 -7.86
N LEU A 218 15.96 -15.09 -6.53
CA LEU A 218 15.29 -13.98 -5.87
C LEU A 218 16.20 -12.74 -5.80
N GLY A 219 15.58 -11.56 -5.93
CA GLY A 219 16.27 -10.28 -5.83
C GLY A 219 16.95 -10.08 -4.46
N PRO A 220 18.03 -9.28 -4.39
CA PRO A 220 18.82 -9.11 -3.17
C PRO A 220 18.00 -8.55 -1.99
N ARG A 221 17.00 -7.70 -2.27
CA ARG A 221 16.12 -7.15 -1.23
C ARG A 221 15.27 -8.23 -0.56
N VAL A 222 14.64 -9.09 -1.36
CA VAL A 222 13.78 -10.19 -0.88
C VAL A 222 14.60 -11.22 -0.09
N ARG A 223 15.84 -11.49 -0.51
CA ARG A 223 16.75 -12.36 0.24
C ARG A 223 17.15 -11.74 1.58
N ALA A 224 17.49 -10.45 1.59
CA ALA A 224 17.83 -9.72 2.82
C ALA A 224 16.64 -9.63 3.80
N GLU A 225 15.41 -9.50 3.29
CA GLU A 225 14.19 -9.57 4.10
C GLU A 225 14.02 -11.00 4.69
N ALA A 226 14.14 -12.04 3.86
CA ALA A 226 14.04 -13.43 4.32
C ALA A 226 15.12 -13.82 5.36
N THR A 227 16.35 -13.31 5.23
CA THR A 227 17.41 -13.53 6.24
C THR A 227 17.09 -12.85 7.56
N LYS A 228 16.55 -11.62 7.54
CA LYS A 228 16.12 -10.93 8.75
C LYS A 228 14.97 -11.67 9.43
N GLU A 229 13.97 -12.08 8.67
CA GLU A 229 12.85 -12.88 9.19
C GLU A 229 13.32 -14.20 9.81
N LEU A 230 14.32 -14.85 9.21
CA LEU A 230 14.93 -16.07 9.74
C LEU A 230 15.68 -15.80 11.05
N GLU A 231 16.49 -14.74 11.14
CA GLU A 231 17.21 -14.36 12.36
C GLU A 231 16.25 -14.03 13.51
N GLU A 232 15.18 -13.28 13.23
CA GLU A 232 14.13 -12.99 14.21
C GLU A 232 13.42 -14.28 14.67
N TRP A 233 13.15 -15.20 13.75
CA TRP A 233 12.52 -16.47 14.07
C TRP A 233 13.42 -17.37 14.92
N ASP A 234 14.70 -17.46 14.59
CA ASP A 234 15.69 -18.23 15.35
C ASP A 234 15.92 -17.59 16.75
N ALA A 235 15.89 -16.26 16.87
CA ALA A 235 15.94 -15.56 18.16
C ALA A 235 14.71 -15.88 19.04
N ARG A 236 13.50 -15.89 18.46
CA ARG A 236 12.28 -16.31 19.18
C ARG A 236 12.37 -17.75 19.65
N ALA A 237 12.87 -18.66 18.80
CA ALA A 237 13.07 -20.06 19.16
C ALA A 237 14.08 -20.24 20.30
N GLN A 238 15.16 -19.44 20.32
CA GLN A 238 16.13 -19.44 21.42
C GLN A 238 15.55 -18.90 22.73
N SER A 239 14.68 -17.89 22.67
CA SER A 239 14.03 -17.34 23.86
C SER A 239 12.96 -18.24 24.49
N ALA A 240 12.46 -19.22 23.73
CA ALA A 240 11.43 -20.16 24.16
C ALA A 240 11.99 -21.45 24.78
N ASN A 241 13.30 -21.69 24.68
CA ASN A 241 14.02 -22.82 25.30
C ASN A 241 14.64 -22.40 26.64
#